data_AF-A0A519D6Q0-F1
#
_entry.id   AF-A0A519D6Q0-F1
#
_cell.length_a   1.000
_cell.length_b   1.000
_cell.length_c   1.000
_cell.angle_alpha   90.00
_cell.angle_beta   90.00
_cell.angle_gamma   90.00
#
_symmetry.space_group_name_H-M   'P 1'
#
loop_
_entity.id
_entity.type
_entity.pdbx_description
1 polymer ?
#
loop_
_entity_poly.entity_id
_entity_poly.type
_entity_poly.pdbx_seq_one_letter_code
_entity_poly.pdbx_strand_id
1 'polypeptide(L)'
;MNPIVKSLLEFNEAFEIPKRDEPGLGSQELIELRIKLLEEEVQEYAEAARAGDLVEVLDALADIGYILAGTIINHGMQDIFDASFDEVHRSNMAKLVDGKVLRREDGKVLKPEGWTPPNLGQFLKQ
;
A
#
# COMPACT_ATOMS: atom_id res chain seq x y z
N MET A 1 4.96 -10.94 -8.63
CA MET A 1 3.53 -10.64 -8.44
C MET A 1 3.18 -11.00 -7.01
N ASN A 2 2.99 -9.97 -6.20
CA ASN A 2 2.54 -10.03 -4.82
C ASN A 2 1.34 -10.99 -4.66
N PRO A 3 1.36 -11.92 -3.68
CA PRO A 3 0.28 -12.87 -3.45
C PRO A 3 -1.10 -12.23 -3.27
N ILE A 4 -1.18 -11.08 -2.60
CA ILE A 4 -2.43 -10.33 -2.38
C ILE A 4 -2.95 -9.76 -3.71
N VAL A 5 -2.06 -9.15 -4.50
CA VAL A 5 -2.41 -8.65 -5.85
C VAL A 5 -2.86 -9.79 -6.75
N LYS A 6 -2.21 -10.95 -6.66
CA LYS A 6 -2.60 -12.16 -7.38
C LYS A 6 -4.01 -12.63 -7.00
N SER A 7 -4.31 -12.75 -5.70
CA SER A 7 -5.65 -13.15 -5.25
C SER A 7 -6.75 -12.18 -5.69
N LEU A 8 -6.46 -10.88 -5.74
CA LEU A 8 -7.43 -9.90 -6.23
C LEU A 8 -7.58 -9.90 -7.76
N LEU A 9 -6.53 -10.25 -8.51
CA LEU A 9 -6.66 -10.48 -9.94
C LEU A 9 -7.56 -11.70 -10.23
N GLU A 10 -7.38 -12.79 -9.48
CA GLU A 10 -8.25 -13.98 -9.55
C GLU A 10 -9.71 -13.63 -9.21
N PHE A 11 -9.94 -12.81 -8.18
CA PHE A 11 -11.26 -12.29 -7.85
C PHE A 11 -11.84 -11.42 -8.97
N ASN A 12 -11.10 -10.43 -9.48
CA ASN A 12 -11.59 -9.56 -10.55
C ASN A 12 -11.95 -10.35 -11.81
N GLU A 13 -11.18 -11.39 -12.15
CA GLU A 13 -11.50 -12.29 -13.26
C GLU A 13 -12.78 -13.09 -13.00
N ALA A 14 -12.94 -13.68 -11.81
CA ALA A 14 -14.12 -14.45 -11.46
C ALA A 14 -15.41 -13.61 -11.37
N PHE A 15 -15.30 -12.32 -11.05
CA PHE A 15 -16.42 -11.40 -10.85
C PHE A 15 -16.58 -10.36 -11.97
N GLU A 16 -15.83 -10.51 -13.08
CA GLU A 16 -15.86 -9.62 -14.26
C GLU A 16 -15.66 -8.12 -13.91
N ILE A 17 -14.82 -7.84 -12.91
CA ILE A 17 -14.57 -6.48 -12.44
C ILE A 17 -13.58 -5.80 -13.41
N PRO A 18 -13.92 -4.61 -13.95
CA PRO A 18 -13.03 -3.88 -14.84
C PRO A 18 -11.68 -3.57 -14.17
N LYS A 19 -10.59 -3.78 -14.91
CA LYS A 19 -9.24 -3.36 -14.54
C LYS A 19 -8.66 -2.41 -15.58
N ARG A 20 -7.62 -1.66 -15.20
CA ARG A 20 -6.78 -0.93 -16.15
C ARG A 20 -5.53 -1.74 -16.46
N ASP A 21 -5.10 -1.70 -17.71
CA ASP A 21 -3.85 -2.36 -18.13
C ASP A 21 -2.62 -1.46 -17.96
N GLU A 22 -2.82 -0.15 -17.79
CA GLU A 22 -1.75 0.83 -17.60
C GLU A 22 -2.01 1.78 -16.43
N PRO A 23 -0.94 2.26 -15.74
CA PRO A 23 -1.03 3.24 -14.67
C PRO A 23 -1.87 4.45 -15.06
N GLY A 24 -2.92 4.72 -14.29
CA GLY A 24 -3.79 5.86 -14.56
C GLY A 24 -4.87 6.08 -13.51
N LEU A 25 -5.57 7.20 -13.65
CA LEU A 25 -6.75 7.50 -12.84
C LEU A 25 -7.99 6.81 -13.43
N GLY A 26 -8.83 6.28 -12.55
CA GLY A 26 -10.18 5.80 -12.90
C GLY A 26 -11.17 6.94 -13.07
N SER A 27 -12.46 6.63 -13.13
CA SER A 27 -13.50 7.67 -13.02
C SER A 27 -13.48 8.32 -11.64
N GLN A 28 -14.02 9.54 -11.52
CA GLN A 28 -14.10 10.20 -10.22
C GLN A 28 -14.91 9.36 -9.23
N GLU A 29 -16.02 8.77 -9.66
CA GLU A 29 -16.87 7.92 -8.83
C GLU A 29 -16.12 6.70 -8.30
N LEU A 30 -15.28 6.07 -9.14
CA LEU A 30 -14.46 4.96 -8.72
C LEU A 30 -13.39 5.40 -7.71
N ILE A 31 -12.75 6.55 -7.93
CA ILE A 31 -11.74 7.09 -7.00
C ILE A 31 -12.38 7.36 -5.63
N GLU A 32 -13.51 8.06 -5.60
CA GLU A 32 -14.24 8.34 -4.35
C GLU A 32 -14.67 7.06 -3.64
N LEU A 33 -15.14 6.05 -4.39
CA LEU A 33 -15.49 4.76 -3.83
C LEU A 33 -14.27 4.06 -3.19
N ARG A 34 -13.10 4.06 -3.85
CA ARG A 34 -11.89 3.44 -3.30
C ARG A 34 -11.37 4.18 -2.06
N ILE A 35 -11.46 5.51 -2.05
CA ILE A 35 -11.11 6.32 -0.87
C ILE A 35 -12.02 5.95 0.30
N LYS A 36 -13.34 5.97 0.09
CA LYS A 36 -14.33 5.64 1.13
C LYS A 36 -14.07 4.27 1.74
N LEU A 37 -13.89 3.24 0.91
CA LEU A 37 -13.65 1.87 1.39
C LEU A 37 -12.36 1.78 2.21
N LEU A 38 -11.26 2.38 1.75
CA LEU A 38 -10.00 2.39 2.51
C LEU A 38 -10.14 3.12 3.85
N GLU A 39 -10.90 4.22 3.90
CA GLU A 39 -11.17 4.94 5.15
C GLU A 39 -12.03 4.11 6.12
N GLU A 40 -13.03 3.40 5.61
CA GLU A 40 -13.87 2.48 6.40
C GLU A 40 -13.03 1.38 7.06
N GLU A 41 -12.21 0.63 6.30
CA GLU A 41 -11.41 -0.47 6.88
C GLU A 41 -10.36 0.02 7.90
N VAL A 42 -9.78 1.20 7.67
CA VAL A 42 -8.83 1.82 8.62
C VAL A 42 -9.52 2.23 9.91
N GLN A 43 -10.78 2.68 9.84
CA GLN A 43 -11.57 3.03 11.00
C GLN A 43 -11.94 1.78 11.81
N GLU A 44 -12.34 0.69 11.15
CA GLU A 44 -12.62 -0.60 11.79
C GLU A 44 -11.40 -1.16 12.52
N TYR A 45 -10.23 -1.15 11.86
CA TYR A 45 -8.96 -1.50 12.50
C TYR A 45 -8.70 -0.66 13.76
N ALA A 46 -8.92 0.66 13.67
CA ALA A 46 -8.66 1.57 14.78
C ALA A 46 -9.62 1.33 15.96
N GLU A 47 -10.87 0.96 15.69
CA GLU A 47 -11.86 0.58 16.70
C GLU A 47 -11.48 -0.74 17.38
N ALA A 48 -11.21 -1.79 16.59
CA ALA A 48 -10.80 -3.10 17.07
C ALA A 48 -9.52 -3.02 17.93
N ALA A 49 -8.50 -2.28 17.46
CA ALA A 49 -7.25 -2.11 18.18
C ALA A 49 -7.43 -1.37 19.52
N ARG A 50 -8.32 -0.37 19.58
CA ARG A 50 -8.64 0.35 20.82
C ARG A 50 -9.47 -0.50 21.78
N ALA A 51 -10.32 -1.37 21.25
CA ALA A 51 -11.11 -2.32 22.03
C ALA A 51 -10.27 -3.51 22.54
N GLY A 52 -9.07 -3.72 21.99
CA GLY A 52 -8.22 -4.87 22.32
C GLY A 52 -8.72 -6.19 21.72
N ASP A 53 -9.53 -6.10 20.65
CA ASP A 53 -10.08 -7.27 19.98
C ASP A 53 -9.13 -7.75 18.87
N LEU A 54 -8.36 -8.80 19.16
CA LEU A 54 -7.37 -9.30 18.21
C LEU A 54 -7.98 -10.00 16.99
N VAL A 55 -9.21 -10.52 17.10
CA VAL A 55 -9.87 -11.18 15.97
C VAL A 55 -10.31 -10.13 14.97
N GLU A 56 -11.00 -9.09 15.44
CA GLU A 56 -11.43 -7.97 14.62
C GLU A 56 -10.23 -7.15 14.08
N VAL A 57 -9.11 -7.08 14.82
CA VAL A 57 -7.86 -6.52 14.29
C VAL A 57 -7.35 -7.32 13.10
N LEU A 58 -7.36 -8.66 13.19
CA LEU A 58 -6.88 -9.50 12.10
C LEU A 58 -7.79 -9.37 10.86
N ASP A 59 -9.10 -9.30 11.08
CA ASP A 59 -10.11 -9.12 10.04
C ASP A 59 -9.91 -7.80 9.29
N ALA A 60 -9.91 -6.67 10.01
CA ALA A 60 -9.70 -5.36 9.42
C ALA A 60 -8.34 -5.22 8.71
N LEU A 61 -7.27 -5.85 9.21
CA LEU A 61 -5.97 -5.86 8.51
C LEU A 61 -6.02 -6.67 7.20
N ALA A 62 -6.78 -7.76 7.15
CA ALA A 62 -6.98 -8.53 5.94
C ALA A 62 -7.80 -7.72 4.92
N ASP A 63 -8.85 -7.04 5.36
CA ASP A 63 -9.71 -6.22 4.50
C ASP A 63 -8.98 -4.98 3.95
N ILE A 64 -8.16 -4.31 4.77
CA ILE A 64 -7.24 -3.27 4.27
C ILE A 64 -6.35 -3.82 3.15
N GLY A 65 -5.80 -5.02 3.32
CA GLY A 65 -4.98 -5.67 2.29
C GLY A 65 -5.77 -5.94 1.01
N TYR A 66 -7.01 -6.41 1.16
CA TYR A 66 -7.92 -6.73 0.06
C TYR A 66 -8.32 -5.48 -0.73
N ILE A 67 -8.75 -4.43 -0.04
CA ILE A 67 -9.10 -3.14 -0.63
C ILE A 67 -7.86 -2.44 -1.18
N LEU A 68 -6.68 -2.55 -0.58
CA LEU A 68 -5.45 -2.01 -1.17
C LEU A 68 -5.14 -2.66 -2.53
N ALA A 69 -5.18 -4.00 -2.59
CA ALA A 69 -4.89 -4.74 -3.81
C ALA A 69 -5.89 -4.45 -4.94
N GLY A 70 -7.19 -4.36 -4.64
CA GLY A 70 -8.18 -3.92 -5.64
C GLY A 70 -7.94 -2.49 -6.13
N THR A 71 -7.45 -1.59 -5.26
CA THR A 71 -7.16 -0.20 -5.63
C THR A 71 -5.95 -0.13 -6.56
N ILE A 72 -4.92 -0.94 -6.31
CA ILE A 72 -3.75 -1.08 -7.18
C ILE A 72 -4.16 -1.50 -8.60
N ILE A 73 -5.05 -2.50 -8.71
CA ILE A 73 -5.54 -3.01 -10.00
C ILE A 73 -6.42 -1.98 -10.72
N ASN A 74 -7.28 -1.26 -9.99
CA ASN A 74 -8.11 -0.20 -10.55
C ASN A 74 -7.28 0.95 -11.12
N HIS A 75 -6.08 1.17 -10.57
CA HIS A 75 -5.11 2.12 -11.10
C HIS A 75 -4.20 1.55 -12.18
N GLY A 76 -4.29 0.25 -12.53
CA GLY A 76 -3.42 -0.39 -13.51
C GLY A 76 -1.97 -0.49 -13.05
N MET A 77 -1.74 -0.54 -11.73
CA MET A 77 -0.42 -0.53 -11.12
C MET A 77 0.07 -1.92 -10.68
N GLN A 78 -0.69 -2.99 -10.96
CA GLN A 78 -0.38 -4.36 -10.51
C GLN A 78 1.01 -4.85 -10.90
N ASP A 79 1.50 -4.45 -12.07
CA ASP A 79 2.80 -4.89 -12.60
C ASP A 79 3.98 -4.08 -12.06
N ILE A 80 3.72 -2.90 -11.49
CA ILE A 80 4.75 -1.99 -10.97
C ILE A 80 4.74 -1.86 -9.44
N PHE A 81 3.70 -2.38 -8.77
CA PHE A 81 3.53 -2.21 -7.32
C PHE A 81 4.64 -2.89 -6.52
N ASP A 82 5.02 -4.12 -6.88
CA ASP A 82 6.08 -4.88 -6.19
C ASP A 82 7.40 -4.08 -6.21
N ALA A 83 7.82 -3.61 -7.39
CA ALA A 83 9.04 -2.81 -7.55
C ALA A 83 8.95 -1.45 -6.84
N SER A 84 7.77 -0.84 -6.81
CA SER A 84 7.52 0.41 -6.08
C SER A 84 7.65 0.21 -4.56
N PHE A 85 7.12 -0.90 -4.04
CA PHE A 85 7.26 -1.27 -2.64
C PHE A 85 8.72 -1.52 -2.27
N ASP A 86 9.45 -2.27 -3.10
CA ASP A 86 10.87 -2.55 -2.90
C ASP A 86 11.71 -1.27 -2.88
N GLU A 87 11.41 -0.29 -3.72
CA GLU A 87 12.10 1.01 -3.73
C GLU A 87 11.82 1.83 -2.46
N VAL A 88 10.58 1.79 -1.96
CA VAL A 88 10.23 2.37 -0.64
C VAL A 88 10.97 1.64 0.49
N HIS A 89 11.00 0.32 0.45
CA HIS A 89 11.69 -0.51 1.43
C HIS A 89 13.19 -0.22 1.45
N ARG A 90 13.84 -0.19 0.27
CA ARG A 90 15.25 0.19 0.10
C ARG A 90 15.54 1.54 0.74
N SER A 91 14.75 2.57 0.42
CA SER A 91 14.95 3.91 1.00
C SER A 91 14.71 3.93 2.51
N ASN A 92 13.77 3.13 3.04
CA ASN A 92 13.57 3.02 4.48
C ASN A 92 14.73 2.32 5.19
N MET A 93 15.22 1.22 4.65
CA MET A 93 16.34 0.46 5.22
C MET A 93 17.67 1.22 5.11
N ALA A 94 17.83 2.07 4.10
CA ALA A 94 18.98 2.97 3.96
C ALA A 94 19.06 4.05 5.08
N LYS A 95 18.06 4.15 5.97
CA LYS A 95 18.12 5.01 7.16
C LYS A 95 18.92 4.40 8.32
N LEU A 96 19.32 3.13 8.21
CA LEU A 96 20.12 2.45 9.22
C LEU A 96 21.58 2.92 9.15
N VAL A 97 22.15 3.19 10.32
CA VAL A 97 23.59 3.38 10.55
C VAL A 97 24.00 2.31 11.56
N ASP A 98 24.93 1.44 11.18
CA ASP A 98 25.36 0.28 11.98
C ASP A 98 24.19 -0.59 12.48
N GLY A 99 23.19 -0.81 11.61
CA GLY A 99 22.01 -1.62 11.91
C GLY A 99 20.97 -0.94 12.81
N LYS A 100 21.14 0.35 13.14
CA LYS A 100 20.22 1.11 13.99
C LYS A 100 19.71 2.37 13.32
N VAL A 101 18.48 2.73 13.64
CA VAL A 101 17.90 4.00 13.22
C VAL A 101 18.33 5.09 14.20
N LEU A 102 18.92 6.17 13.68
CA LEU A 102 19.17 7.38 14.48
C LEU A 102 17.85 8.16 14.61
N ARG A 103 17.50 8.57 15.83
CA ARG A 103 16.27 9.31 16.13
C ARG A 103 16.58 10.62 16.83
N ARG A 104 15.75 11.63 16.55
CA ARG A 104 15.66 12.87 17.33
C ARG A 104 14.87 12.65 18.62
N GLU A 105 14.92 13.63 19.52
CA GLU A 105 14.16 13.65 20.78
C GLU A 105 12.64 13.57 20.58
N ASP A 106 12.13 14.05 19.44
CA ASP A 106 10.72 13.95 19.05
C ASP A 106 10.35 12.58 18.43
N GLY A 107 11.27 11.62 18.46
CA GLY A 107 11.08 10.28 17.88
C GLY A 107 11.27 10.20 16.36
N LYS A 108 11.49 11.34 15.69
CA LYS A 108 11.66 11.39 14.23
C LYS A 108 12.92 10.65 13.80
N VAL A 109 12.76 9.75 12.84
CA VAL A 109 13.87 9.04 12.19
C VAL A 109 14.72 10.02 11.37
N LEU A 110 16.01 10.04 11.64
CA LEU A 110 17.01 10.81 10.91
C LEU A 110 17.43 10.08 9.63
N LYS A 111 17.85 10.87 8.63
CA LYS A 111 18.37 10.39 7.35
C LYS A 111 19.90 10.53 7.39
N PRO A 112 20.66 9.44 7.19
CA PRO A 112 22.12 9.50 7.21
C PRO A 112 22.68 10.19 5.96
N GLU A 113 23.98 10.47 5.99
CA GLU A 113 24.72 10.96 4.82
C GLU A 113 24.61 9.96 3.65
N GLY A 114 24.43 10.47 2.43
CA GLY A 114 24.25 9.63 1.23
C GLY A 114 22.87 8.99 1.09
N TRP A 115 21.95 9.18 2.04
CA TRP A 115 20.57 8.68 1.91
C TRP A 115 19.82 9.37 0.76
N THR A 116 19.03 8.58 0.03
CA THR A 116 18.16 9.05 -1.06
C THR A 116 16.70 8.70 -0.79
N PRO A 117 15.73 9.60 -1.10
CA PRO A 117 14.31 9.24 -1.09
C PRO A 117 13.97 8.17 -2.14
N PRO A 118 12.85 7.45 -1.99
CA PRO A 118 12.40 6.52 -3.03
C PRO A 118 12.06 7.28 -4.32
N ASN A 119 12.56 6.80 -5.46
CA ASN A 119 12.26 7.38 -6.77
C ASN A 119 11.11 6.63 -7.45
N LEU A 120 9.86 6.86 -7.03
CA LEU A 120 8.71 6.14 -7.61
C LEU A 120 8.37 6.58 -9.03
N GLY A 121 8.75 7.79 -9.43
CA GLY A 121 8.52 8.29 -10.78
C GLY A 121 9.19 7.46 -11.88
N GLN A 122 10.20 6.64 -11.55
CA GLN A 122 10.84 5.74 -12.51
C GLN A 122 9.90 4.63 -13.02
N PHE A 123 8.87 4.26 -12.25
CA PHE A 123 7.92 3.20 -12.61
C PHE A 123 6.72 3.70 -13.41
N LEU A 124 6.56 5.02 -13.51
CA LEU A 124 5.44 5.68 -14.20
C LEU A 124 5.85 6.29 -15.55
N LYS A 125 7.13 6.23 -15.91
CA LYS A 125 7.64 6.77 -17.17
C LYS A 125 7.49 5.72 -18.27
N GLN A 126 6.64 6.02 -19.25
CA GLN A 126 6.69 5.44 -20.59
C GLN A 126 7.76 6.16 -21.43
#